data_AF-A0A9N9BAQ9-F1
#
_entry.id   AF-A0A9N9BAQ9-F1
#
_cell.length_a   1.000
_cell.length_b   1.000
_cell.length_c   1.000
_cell.angle_alpha   90.00
_cell.angle_beta   90.00
_cell.angle_gamma   90.00
#
_symmetry.space_group_name_H-M   'P 1'
#
loop_
_entity.id
_entity.type
_entity.pdbx_description
1 polymer ?
#
loop_
_entity_poly.entity_id
_entity_poly.type
_entity_poly.pdbx_seq_one_letter_code
_entity_poly.pdbx_strand_id
1 'polypeptide(L)'
;DDTSDAGGGGGSSEKFHNPASIRAAAAILAFLATALSIFSVWSHFKHYRKPSLQRYVVRIIIMVPIYSISSYISLASTNAALYVDGIRDIYEAFVIYCFFNLLVNYLDGERSLLILLHGRPPTPHLFPINIFVKDMDIGDPYAFLFVKRGILQYVYLKPILTVLTMILKWADTYEEVIFYVCTKDDLMPYR
;
A
#
# COMPACT_ATOMS: atom_id res chain seq x y z
N ASP A 1 -5.09 -64.82 7.88
CA ASP A 1 -5.71 -63.99 6.83
C ASP A 1 -6.48 -62.84 7.47
N ASP A 2 -5.91 -62.02 8.36
CA ASP A 2 -4.84 -61.01 8.19
C ASP A 2 -5.20 -59.83 7.26
N THR A 3 -5.74 -58.78 7.90
CA THR A 3 -5.38 -57.33 7.86
C THR A 3 -5.21 -56.52 6.55
N SER A 4 -5.44 -55.20 6.72
CA SER A 4 -5.05 -53.99 5.93
C SER A 4 -5.77 -53.71 4.60
N ASP A 5 -6.13 -52.47 4.22
CA ASP A 5 -6.06 -51.10 4.76
C ASP A 5 -7.00 -50.25 3.86
N ALA A 6 -7.84 -49.35 4.39
CA ALA A 6 -7.60 -47.91 4.53
C ALA A 6 -7.35 -47.10 3.22
N GLY A 7 -8.11 -46.00 3.10
CA GLY A 7 -7.72 -44.80 2.35
C GLY A 7 -8.27 -44.71 0.91
N GLY A 8 -8.88 -43.62 0.47
CA GLY A 8 -8.95 -42.32 1.10
C GLY A 8 -9.95 -41.40 0.41
N GLY A 9 -10.50 -40.49 1.22
CA GLY A 9 -11.01 -39.24 0.71
C GLY A 9 -9.86 -38.47 0.04
N GLY A 10 -10.06 -38.12 -1.21
CA GLY A 10 -9.14 -37.28 -1.99
C GLY A 10 -9.89 -36.84 -3.24
N GLY A 11 -9.99 -35.58 -3.58
CA GLY A 11 -9.64 -34.35 -2.88
C GLY A 11 -10.11 -33.24 -3.82
N SER A 12 -10.82 -32.24 -3.30
CA SER A 12 -11.11 -31.00 -4.04
C SER A 12 -9.84 -30.24 -4.49
N SER A 13 -8.67 -30.78 -4.18
CA SER A 13 -7.32 -30.31 -4.51
C SER A 13 -6.84 -30.66 -5.92
N GLU A 14 -7.43 -31.65 -6.63
CA GLU A 14 -6.96 -32.01 -7.99
C GLU A 14 -7.42 -31.02 -9.08
N LYS A 15 -8.46 -30.21 -8.83
CA LYS A 15 -8.89 -29.16 -9.77
C LYS A 15 -8.06 -27.86 -9.69
N PHE A 16 -7.14 -27.77 -8.74
CA PHE A 16 -6.28 -26.60 -8.53
C PHE A 16 -5.00 -26.62 -9.39
N HIS A 17 -4.70 -27.70 -10.13
CA HIS A 17 -3.52 -27.76 -11.00
C HIS A 17 -3.74 -27.21 -12.42
N ASN A 18 -4.92 -26.65 -12.72
CA ASN A 18 -5.13 -25.98 -14.00
C ASN A 18 -4.78 -24.49 -13.87
N PRO A 19 -3.77 -23.97 -14.59
CA PRO A 19 -3.42 -22.55 -14.53
C PRO A 19 -4.60 -21.64 -14.95
N ALA A 20 -5.55 -22.19 -15.72
CA ALA A 20 -6.79 -21.51 -16.08
C ALA A 20 -7.79 -21.33 -14.91
N SER A 21 -7.92 -22.30 -14.01
CA SER A 21 -8.85 -22.18 -12.86
C SER A 21 -8.34 -21.17 -11.84
N ILE A 22 -7.02 -21.09 -11.65
CA ILE A 22 -6.37 -20.09 -10.80
C ILE A 22 -6.59 -18.68 -11.36
N ARG A 23 -6.40 -18.48 -12.67
CA ARG A 23 -6.65 -17.19 -13.34
C ARG A 23 -8.11 -16.76 -13.23
N ALA A 24 -9.04 -17.69 -13.39
CA ALA A 24 -10.48 -17.40 -13.27
C ALA A 24 -10.87 -17.03 -11.83
N ALA A 25 -10.38 -17.76 -10.83
CA ALA A 25 -10.63 -17.46 -9.42
C ALA A 25 -10.05 -16.10 -9.01
N ALA A 26 -8.82 -15.79 -9.44
CA ALA A 26 -8.19 -14.50 -9.22
C ALA A 26 -8.98 -13.35 -9.87
N ALA A 27 -9.49 -13.55 -11.09
CA ALA A 27 -10.32 -12.55 -11.77
C ALA A 27 -11.65 -12.28 -11.03
N ILE A 28 -12.30 -13.32 -10.51
CA ILE A 28 -13.55 -13.20 -9.74
C ILE A 28 -13.31 -12.43 -8.43
N LEU A 29 -12.23 -12.76 -7.71
CA LEU A 29 -11.83 -12.07 -6.48
C LEU A 29 -11.47 -10.61 -6.74
N ALA A 30 -10.70 -10.33 -7.80
CA ALA A 30 -10.35 -8.98 -8.21
C ALA A 30 -11.59 -8.15 -8.58
N PHE A 31 -12.56 -8.77 -9.27
CA PHE A 31 -13.82 -8.14 -9.60
C PHE A 31 -14.67 -7.83 -8.35
N LEU A 32 -14.78 -8.78 -7.42
CA LEU A 32 -15.47 -8.59 -6.14
C LEU A 32 -14.82 -7.48 -5.30
N ALA A 33 -13.49 -7.45 -5.19
CA ALA A 33 -12.76 -6.40 -4.48
C ALA A 33 -13.00 -5.02 -5.12
N THR A 34 -13.02 -4.96 -6.45
CA THR A 34 -13.33 -3.74 -7.20
C THR A 34 -14.77 -3.29 -6.98
N ALA A 35 -15.74 -4.21 -7.01
CA ALA A 35 -17.15 -3.92 -6.74
C ALA A 35 -17.38 -3.43 -5.30
N LEU A 36 -16.72 -4.04 -4.31
CA LEU A 36 -16.75 -3.59 -2.91
C LEU A 36 -16.16 -2.20 -2.75
N SER A 37 -15.03 -1.92 -3.42
CA SER A 37 -14.43 -0.58 -3.45
C SER A 37 -15.42 0.45 -4.02
N ILE A 38 -16.05 0.14 -5.16
CA ILE A 38 -17.07 1.01 -5.79
C ILE A 38 -18.27 1.23 -4.86
N PHE A 39 -18.73 0.18 -4.18
CA PHE A 39 -19.82 0.28 -3.21
C PHE A 39 -19.43 1.16 -2.00
N SER A 40 -18.21 1.00 -1.49
CA SER A 40 -17.70 1.79 -0.37
C SER A 40 -17.55 3.27 -0.74
N VAL A 41 -17.07 3.54 -1.97
CA VAL A 41 -17.04 4.88 -2.55
C VAL A 41 -18.46 5.45 -2.65
N TRP A 42 -19.40 4.69 -3.22
CA TRP A 42 -20.81 5.11 -3.36
C TRP A 42 -21.48 5.42 -2.02
N SER A 43 -21.18 4.62 -0.98
CA SER A 43 -21.67 4.86 0.39
C SER A 43 -21.18 6.21 0.95
N HIS A 44 -19.90 6.55 0.73
CA HIS A 44 -19.40 7.88 1.04
C HIS A 44 -20.13 8.95 0.22
N PHE A 45 -20.35 8.73 -1.08
CA PHE A 45 -21.11 9.65 -1.94
C PHE A 45 -22.59 9.83 -1.54
N LYS A 46 -23.15 8.93 -0.73
CA LYS A 46 -24.55 9.04 -0.29
C LYS A 46 -24.73 9.83 1.01
N HIS A 47 -23.69 9.94 1.84
CA HIS A 47 -23.70 10.71 3.09
C HIS A 47 -22.72 11.91 3.03
N TYR A 48 -22.92 12.81 2.05
CA TYR A 48 -22.10 14.02 1.89
C TYR A 48 -22.32 15.03 3.02
N ARG A 49 -21.33 15.14 3.92
CA ARG A 49 -21.30 16.20 4.94
C ARG A 49 -20.12 17.17 4.78
N LYS A 50 -18.95 16.69 4.30
CA LYS A 50 -17.77 17.52 4.02
C LYS A 50 -17.04 17.06 2.74
N PRO A 51 -17.23 17.73 1.58
CA PRO A 51 -16.75 17.26 0.29
C PRO A 51 -15.22 17.25 0.13
N SER A 52 -14.49 18.06 0.92
CA SER A 52 -13.02 18.13 0.89
C SER A 52 -12.37 16.87 1.46
N LEU A 53 -12.79 16.42 2.64
CA LEU A 53 -12.23 15.22 3.30
C LEU A 53 -12.55 13.95 2.51
N GLN A 54 -13.77 13.87 1.98
CA GLN A 54 -14.24 12.69 1.27
C GLN A 54 -13.46 12.43 -0.03
N ARG A 55 -13.04 13.48 -0.74
CA ARG A 55 -12.18 13.34 -1.94
C ARG A 55 -10.85 12.66 -1.62
N TYR A 56 -10.27 12.91 -0.45
CA TYR A 56 -9.03 12.24 -0.03
C TYR A 56 -9.29 10.76 0.31
N VAL A 57 -10.41 10.45 1.00
CA VAL A 57 -10.80 9.05 1.28
C VAL A 57 -10.99 8.25 0.00
N VAL A 58 -11.68 8.81 -0.99
CA VAL A 58 -11.92 8.13 -2.28
C VAL A 58 -10.60 7.80 -2.98
N ARG A 59 -9.61 8.70 -2.95
CA ARG A 59 -8.27 8.44 -3.51
C ARG A 59 -7.54 7.30 -2.80
N ILE A 60 -7.72 7.16 -1.49
CA ILE A 60 -7.15 6.05 -0.71
C ILE A 60 -7.86 4.74 -1.05
N ILE A 61 -9.19 4.73 -1.17
CA ILE A 61 -9.96 3.53 -1.50
C ILE A 61 -9.65 3.03 -2.92
N ILE A 62 -9.39 3.93 -3.87
CA ILE A 62 -8.97 3.60 -5.25
C ILE A 62 -7.68 2.77 -5.30
N MET A 63 -6.89 2.69 -4.21
CA MET A 63 -5.77 1.77 -4.08
C MET A 63 -6.21 0.30 -4.25
N VAL A 64 -7.29 -0.13 -3.60
CA VAL A 64 -7.75 -1.53 -3.60
C VAL A 64 -7.96 -2.13 -5.00
N PRO A 65 -8.68 -1.47 -5.94
CA PRO A 65 -8.84 -1.99 -7.29
C PRO A 65 -7.55 -1.95 -8.11
N ILE A 66 -6.63 -0.99 -7.89
CA ILE A 66 -5.33 -0.95 -8.57
C ILE A 66 -4.51 -2.20 -8.23
N TYR A 67 -4.45 -2.59 -6.96
CA TYR A 67 -3.77 -3.82 -6.54
C TYR A 67 -4.45 -5.07 -7.11
N SER A 68 -5.78 -5.06 -7.18
CA SER A 68 -6.56 -6.16 -7.75
C SER A 68 -6.23 -6.38 -9.23
N ILE A 69 -6.19 -5.31 -10.02
CA ILE A 69 -5.81 -5.36 -11.44
C ILE A 69 -4.36 -5.80 -11.59
N SER A 70 -3.47 -5.28 -10.75
CA SER A 70 -2.05 -5.60 -10.83
C SER A 70 -1.74 -7.06 -10.51
N SER A 71 -2.43 -7.63 -9.51
CA SER A 71 -2.37 -9.06 -9.20
C SER A 71 -2.81 -9.93 -10.38
N TYR A 72 -3.90 -9.55 -11.07
CA TYR A 72 -4.34 -10.25 -12.29
C TYR A 72 -3.32 -10.15 -13.43
N ILE A 73 -2.74 -8.97 -13.66
CA ILE A 73 -1.74 -8.76 -14.72
C ILE A 73 -0.47 -9.56 -14.44
N SER A 74 -0.05 -9.66 -13.17
CA SER A 74 1.10 -10.48 -12.75
C SER A 74 0.93 -11.96 -13.12
N LEU A 75 -0.28 -12.51 -12.95
CA LEU A 75 -0.61 -13.88 -13.38
C LEU A 75 -0.68 -14.08 -14.90
N ALA A 76 -0.93 -13.01 -15.66
CA ALA A 76 -1.07 -13.07 -17.10
C ALA A 76 0.28 -12.91 -17.82
N SER A 77 1.11 -11.97 -17.39
CA SER A 77 2.40 -11.67 -18.02
C SER A 77 3.37 -10.97 -17.08
N THR A 78 4.54 -11.56 -16.87
CA THR A 78 5.63 -11.00 -16.03
C THR A 78 6.23 -9.71 -16.61
N ASN A 79 6.22 -9.56 -17.94
CA ASN A 79 6.71 -8.34 -18.59
C ASN A 79 5.76 -7.16 -18.35
N ALA A 80 4.45 -7.41 -18.38
CA ALA A 80 3.44 -6.38 -18.11
C ALA A 80 3.38 -6.03 -16.62
N ALA A 81 3.66 -6.99 -15.73
CA ALA A 81 3.66 -6.79 -14.28
C ALA A 81 4.56 -5.62 -13.86
N LEU A 82 5.78 -5.56 -14.40
CA LEU A 82 6.80 -4.56 -14.06
C LEU A 82 6.34 -3.11 -14.31
N TYR A 83 5.63 -2.87 -15.41
CA TYR A 83 5.09 -1.54 -15.72
C TYR A 83 3.98 -1.15 -14.74
N VAL A 84 3.14 -2.11 -14.37
CA VAL A 84 2.01 -1.88 -13.45
C VAL A 84 2.51 -1.73 -12.01
N ASP A 85 3.56 -2.46 -11.63
CA ASP A 85 4.24 -2.32 -10.34
C ASP A 85 4.82 -0.92 -10.18
N GLY A 86 5.44 -0.36 -11.24
CA GLY A 86 5.95 1.01 -11.19
C GLY A 86 4.84 2.06 -11.03
N ILE A 87 3.68 1.87 -11.66
CA ILE A 87 2.51 2.74 -11.46
C ILE A 87 2.00 2.62 -10.01
N ARG A 88 1.99 1.40 -9.45
CA ARG A 88 1.58 1.14 -8.07
C ARG A 88 2.47 1.88 -7.07
N ASP A 89 3.79 1.85 -7.26
CA ASP A 89 4.75 2.57 -6.40
C ASP A 89 4.50 4.08 -6.35
N ILE A 90 4.21 4.68 -7.51
CA ILE A 90 3.87 6.11 -7.63
C ILE A 90 2.53 6.41 -6.94
N TYR A 91 1.54 5.53 -7.09
CA TYR A 91 0.25 5.66 -6.42
C TYR A 91 0.36 5.53 -4.89
N GLU A 92 1.21 4.64 -4.37
CA GLU A 92 1.44 4.53 -2.93
C GLU A 92 1.97 5.84 -2.33
N ALA A 93 2.92 6.49 -3.01
CA ALA A 93 3.40 7.82 -2.61
C ALA A 93 2.27 8.86 -2.61
N PHE A 94 1.47 8.92 -3.67
CA PHE A 94 0.34 9.84 -3.76
C PHE A 94 -0.72 9.61 -2.67
N VAL A 95 -1.00 8.35 -2.33
CA VAL A 95 -1.96 7.96 -1.28
C VAL A 95 -1.50 8.44 0.09
N ILE A 96 -0.21 8.32 0.42
CA ILE A 96 0.35 8.81 1.68
C ILE A 96 0.20 10.34 1.79
N TYR A 97 0.45 11.08 0.71
CA TYR A 97 0.21 12.53 0.69
C TYR A 97 -1.27 12.89 0.90
N CYS A 98 -2.18 12.14 0.26
CA CYS A 98 -3.63 12.33 0.44
C CYS A 98 -4.07 12.00 1.87
N PHE A 99 -3.52 10.95 2.46
CA PHE A 99 -3.79 10.55 3.84
C PHE A 99 -3.32 11.60 4.85
N PHE A 100 -2.10 12.14 4.68
CA PHE A 100 -1.62 13.22 5.53
C PHE A 100 -2.53 14.45 5.46
N ASN A 101 -2.92 14.88 4.26
CA ASN A 101 -3.87 15.99 4.09
C ASN A 101 -5.24 15.67 4.71
N LEU A 102 -5.71 14.43 4.63
CA LEU A 102 -6.94 14.02 5.28
C LEU A 102 -6.86 14.19 6.80
N LEU A 103 -5.75 13.76 7.43
CA LEU A 103 -5.55 13.92 8.87
C LEU A 103 -5.57 15.40 9.27
N VAL A 104 -4.79 16.24 8.58
CA VAL A 104 -4.76 17.68 8.83
C VAL A 104 -6.15 18.32 8.72
N ASN A 105 -6.94 17.92 7.72
CA ASN A 105 -8.31 18.41 7.56
C ASN A 105 -9.30 17.84 8.59
N TYR A 106 -9.04 16.63 9.11
CA TYR A 106 -9.87 16.01 10.15
C TYR A 106 -9.67 16.68 11.52
N LEU A 107 -8.46 17.20 11.77
CA LEU A 107 -8.08 17.92 12.98
C LEU A 107 -8.41 19.42 12.93
N ASP A 108 -9.35 19.82 12.06
CA ASP A 108 -9.81 21.20 11.88
C ASP A 108 -8.71 22.18 11.38
N GLY A 109 -7.73 21.65 10.64
CA GLY A 109 -6.67 22.42 9.97
C GLY A 109 -5.35 22.47 10.74
N GLU A 110 -4.32 23.08 10.12
CA GLU A 110 -2.94 23.10 10.64
C GLU A 110 -2.84 23.78 12.02
N ARG A 111 -3.66 24.80 12.30
CA ARG A 111 -3.62 25.52 13.59
C ARG A 111 -4.24 24.73 14.73
N SER A 112 -5.41 24.13 14.50
CA SER A 112 -6.12 23.32 15.50
C SER A 112 -5.34 22.05 15.81
N LEU A 113 -4.70 21.45 14.79
CA LEU A 113 -3.75 20.36 14.96
C LEU A 113 -2.59 20.75 15.88
N LEU A 114 -1.96 21.90 15.64
CA LEU A 114 -0.81 22.37 16.41
C LEU A 114 -1.17 22.62 17.88
N ILE A 115 -2.33 23.23 18.13
CA ILE A 115 -2.84 23.50 19.50
C ILE A 115 -3.19 22.18 20.21
N LEU A 116 -3.79 21.22 19.51
CA LEU A 116 -4.15 19.91 20.06
C LEU A 116 -2.91 19.07 20.38
N LEU A 117 -1.87 19.14 19.55
CA LEU A 117 -0.60 18.47 19.78
C LEU A 117 0.25 19.15 20.86
N HIS A 118 0.20 20.48 20.99
CA HIS A 118 0.86 21.23 22.08
C HIS A 118 0.40 20.82 23.49
N GLY A 119 -0.79 20.21 23.60
CA GLY A 119 -1.35 19.75 24.88
C GLY A 119 -1.10 18.26 25.19
N ARG A 120 -0.44 17.51 24.30
CA ARG A 120 -0.19 16.08 24.48
C ARG A 120 1.25 15.83 24.93
N PRO A 121 1.49 14.89 25.87
CA PRO A 121 2.85 14.51 26.24
C PRO A 121 3.57 13.91 25.01
N PRO A 122 4.88 14.18 24.83
CA PRO A 122 5.64 13.67 23.71
C PRO A 122 5.59 12.15 23.68
N THR A 123 5.30 11.58 22.50
CA THR A 123 5.23 10.13 22.33
C THR A 123 6.64 9.56 22.24
N PRO A 124 7.06 8.67 23.15
CA PRO A 124 8.37 8.04 23.07
C PRO A 124 8.42 7.15 21.83
N HIS A 125 9.55 7.23 21.16
CA HIS A 125 9.89 6.51 19.95
C HIS A 125 10.21 5.05 20.28
N LEU A 126 9.84 4.16 19.36
CA LEU A 126 10.01 2.72 19.54
C LEU A 126 11.50 2.36 19.63
N PHE A 127 11.82 1.40 20.50
CA PHE A 127 13.17 0.83 20.60
C PHE A 127 13.56 0.19 19.25
N PRO A 128 14.74 0.47 18.65
CA PRO A 128 15.96 1.08 19.21
C PRO A 128 16.17 2.58 18.88
N ILE A 129 15.22 3.24 18.21
CA ILE A 129 15.35 4.65 17.79
C ILE A 129 15.43 5.57 19.02
N ASN A 130 14.89 5.13 20.17
CA ASN A 130 14.94 5.80 21.48
C ASN A 130 16.34 6.19 21.97
N ILE A 131 17.39 5.57 21.44
CA ILE A 131 18.77 5.79 21.90
C ILE A 131 19.44 6.97 21.19
N PHE A 132 19.02 7.29 19.97
CA PHE A 132 19.73 8.24 19.09
C PHE A 132 18.94 9.50 18.74
N VAL A 133 17.61 9.42 18.78
CA VAL A 133 16.73 10.54 18.45
C VAL A 133 16.15 11.09 19.74
N LYS A 134 15.97 12.41 19.85
CA LYS A 134 15.30 13.05 21.00
C LYS A 134 13.79 12.97 20.79
N ASP A 135 13.01 12.85 21.86
CA ASP A 135 11.54 12.82 21.80
C ASP A 135 11.01 13.97 20.92
N MET A 136 10.29 13.62 19.85
CA MET A 136 9.76 14.58 18.90
C MET A 136 8.45 15.14 19.44
N ASP A 137 8.47 16.37 19.91
CA ASP A 137 7.26 17.09 20.27
C ASP A 137 6.56 17.60 19.00
N ILE A 138 5.46 16.95 18.63
CA ILE A 138 4.68 17.31 17.43
C ILE A 138 3.88 18.60 17.66
N GLY A 139 3.81 19.09 18.91
CA GLY A 139 3.24 20.39 19.24
C GLY A 139 4.01 21.55 18.61
N ASP A 140 5.31 21.39 18.38
CA ASP A 140 6.13 22.46 17.83
C ASP A 140 5.86 22.71 16.33
N PRO A 141 5.68 23.98 15.89
CA PRO A 141 5.53 24.32 14.48
C PRO A 141 6.65 23.78 13.59
N TYR A 142 7.88 23.75 14.13
CA TYR A 142 9.06 23.27 13.42
C TYR A 142 9.05 21.74 13.24
N ALA A 143 8.59 20.98 14.22
CA ALA A 143 8.46 19.52 14.12
C ALA A 143 7.38 19.14 13.10
N PHE A 144 6.23 19.84 13.12
CA PHE A 144 5.19 19.65 12.11
C PHE A 144 5.69 19.96 10.69
N LEU A 145 6.43 21.06 10.51
CA LEU A 145 7.06 21.40 9.23
C LEU A 145 8.07 20.33 8.78
N PHE A 146 8.85 19.77 9.71
CA PHE A 146 9.79 18.69 9.42
C PHE A 146 9.07 17.43 8.94
N VAL A 147 8.00 17.01 9.61
CA VAL A 147 7.18 15.85 9.19
C VAL A 147 6.56 16.09 7.82
N LYS A 148 5.97 17.27 7.59
CA LYS A 148 5.40 17.66 6.30
C LYS A 148 6.46 17.62 5.20
N ARG A 149 7.67 18.08 5.49
CA ARG A 149 8.81 18.03 4.56
C ARG A 149 9.31 16.61 4.32
N GLY A 150 9.35 15.77 5.34
CA GLY A 150 9.76 14.37 5.24
C GLY A 150 8.80 13.53 4.40
N ILE A 151 7.49 13.71 4.60
CA ILE A 151 6.46 13.08 3.75
C ILE A 151 6.61 13.54 2.31
N LEU A 152 6.81 14.85 2.08
CA LEU A 152 7.01 15.37 0.74
C LEU A 152 8.28 14.81 0.08
N GLN A 153 9.38 14.67 0.82
CA GLN A 153 10.61 14.03 0.33
C GLN A 153 10.36 12.57 -0.08
N TYR A 154 9.67 11.80 0.75
CA TYR A 154 9.32 10.42 0.44
C TYR A 154 8.50 10.30 -0.86
N VAL A 155 7.52 11.20 -1.04
CA VAL A 155 6.64 11.22 -2.21
C VAL A 155 7.40 11.43 -3.52
N TYR A 156 8.51 12.19 -3.49
CA TYR A 156 9.37 12.37 -4.66
C TYR A 156 10.41 11.27 -4.81
N LEU A 157 11.00 10.80 -3.71
CA LEU A 157 12.05 9.78 -3.75
C LEU A 157 11.55 8.45 -4.33
N LYS A 158 10.31 8.07 -4.00
CA LYS A 158 9.76 6.77 -4.42
C LYS A 158 9.57 6.67 -5.95
N PRO A 159 8.91 7.62 -6.65
CA PRO A 159 8.87 7.67 -8.11
C PRO A 159 10.26 7.74 -8.76
N ILE A 160 11.19 8.51 -8.20
CA ILE A 160 12.55 8.63 -8.74
C ILE A 160 13.25 7.27 -8.69
N LEU A 161 13.11 6.55 -7.56
CA LEU A 161 13.67 5.21 -7.41
C LEU A 161 13.05 4.25 -8.44
N THR A 162 11.73 4.27 -8.62
CA THR A 162 11.03 3.42 -9.60
C THR A 162 11.43 3.74 -11.05
N VAL A 163 11.63 5.01 -11.40
CA VAL A 163 12.08 5.40 -12.74
C VAL A 163 13.55 4.98 -12.95
N LEU A 164 14.39 5.14 -11.92
CA LEU A 164 15.79 4.72 -11.98
C LEU A 164 15.90 3.21 -12.19
N THR A 165 15.13 2.40 -11.46
CA THR A 165 15.14 0.94 -11.64
C THR A 165 14.63 0.54 -13.03
N MET A 166 13.67 1.27 -13.59
CA MET A 166 13.17 1.05 -14.93
C MET A 166 14.22 1.35 -16.03
N ILE A 167 14.98 2.42 -15.88
CA ILE A 167 16.08 2.78 -16.78
C ILE A 167 17.23 1.76 -16.68
N LEU A 168 17.59 1.36 -15.46
CA LEU A 168 18.64 0.35 -15.23
C LEU A 168 18.27 -1.00 -15.83
N LYS A 169 16.99 -1.38 -15.79
CA LYS A 169 16.47 -2.58 -16.45
C LYS A 169 16.55 -2.48 -17.97
N TRP A 170 16.30 -1.30 -18.54
CA TRP A 170 16.39 -1.07 -19.98
C TRP A 170 17.83 -1.09 -20.51
N ALA A 171 18.81 -0.74 -19.67
CA ALA A 171 20.24 -0.77 -19.99
C ALA A 171 20.87 -2.18 -19.99
N ASP A 172 20.07 -3.24 -19.88
CA ASP A 172 20.44 -4.67 -19.96
C ASP A 172 21.56 -5.11 -18.99
N THR A 173 21.88 -4.28 -17.99
CA THR A 173 23.02 -4.47 -17.08
C THR A 173 22.60 -5.14 -15.75
N TYR A 174 21.31 -5.43 -15.54
CA TYR A 174 20.85 -6.00 -14.25
C TYR A 174 19.68 -7.00 -14.40
N GLU A 175 19.97 -8.30 -14.26
CA GLU A 175 18.96 -9.35 -13.96
C GLU A 175 18.46 -9.28 -12.50
N GLU A 176 19.17 -8.59 -11.60
CA GLU A 176 18.99 -8.72 -10.14
C GLU A 176 18.03 -7.72 -9.48
N VAL A 177 17.54 -6.70 -10.20
CA VAL A 177 16.66 -5.68 -9.59
C VAL A 177 15.28 -6.25 -9.22
N ILE A 178 14.83 -7.29 -9.92
CA ILE A 178 13.63 -8.05 -9.58
C ILE A 178 13.82 -8.77 -8.23
N PHE A 179 15.04 -9.23 -7.94
CA PHE A 179 15.37 -9.87 -6.67
C PHE A 179 15.39 -8.83 -5.53
N TYR A 180 15.87 -7.61 -5.75
CA TYR A 180 15.81 -6.54 -4.73
C TYR A 180 14.39 -6.11 -4.36
N VAL A 181 13.46 -6.06 -5.33
CA VAL A 181 12.04 -5.76 -5.07
C VAL A 181 11.36 -6.93 -4.35
N CYS A 182 11.60 -8.17 -4.80
CA CYS A 182 11.08 -9.38 -4.14
C CYS A 182 11.65 -9.57 -2.71
N THR A 183 12.93 -9.24 -2.50
CA THR A 183 13.56 -9.25 -1.17
C THR A 183 13.01 -8.14 -0.29
N LYS A 184 12.59 -6.98 -0.82
CA LYS A 184 12.04 -5.88 -0.02
C LYS A 184 10.71 -6.22 0.65
N ASP A 185 9.90 -7.06 0.01
CA ASP A 185 8.65 -7.58 0.58
C ASP A 185 8.91 -8.72 1.58
N ASP A 186 9.93 -9.56 1.37
CA ASP A 186 10.35 -10.58 2.33
C ASP A 186 11.16 -10.02 3.53
N LEU A 187 11.77 -8.84 3.41
CA LEU A 187 12.58 -8.20 4.46
C LEU A 187 11.83 -7.16 5.31
N MET A 188 10.51 -6.99 5.13
CA MET A 188 9.64 -6.33 6.13
C MET A 188 8.76 -7.35 6.88
N PRO A 189 9.34 -8.32 7.62
CA PRO A 189 8.64 -8.85 8.78
C PRO A 189 8.63 -7.74 9.84
N TYR A 190 7.43 -7.27 10.17
CA TYR A 190 7.06 -6.67 11.45
C TYR A 190 8.24 -6.16 12.32
N ARG A 191 8.57 -4.86 12.21
CA ARG A 191 9.16 -4.13 13.32
C ARG A 191 8.88 -2.64 13.26
#